data_AF-A0A0J6WBQ7-F1
#
_entry.id   AF-A0A0J6WBQ7-F1
#
_cell.length_a   1.000
_cell.length_b   1.000
_cell.length_c   1.000
_cell.angle_alpha   90.00
_cell.angle_beta   90.00
_cell.angle_gamma   90.00
#
_symmetry.space_group_name_H-M   'P 1'
#
loop_
_entity.id
_entity.type
_entity.pdbx_description
1 polymer ?
#
loop_
_entity_poly.entity_id
_entity_poly.type
_entity_poly.pdbx_seq_one_letter_code
_entity_poly.pdbx_strand_id
1 'polypeptide(L)'
;MPATPTELLVAHFAGKLAVETDASDVHADQENGVAFALVDARGTSAWDQGRIAGAVHMPTAEIAERATREIPRNVPVVTYCWGPGCNGSTRAALEFAKLGYQVKEMIGGFEYWAREGFPVETDRGQELRAKDPLTAPLDAATCDC
;
A
#
# COMPACT_ATOMS: atom_id res chain seq x y z
N MET A 1 9.86 4.29 32.97
CA MET A 1 8.75 3.49 32.41
C MET A 1 8.92 2.06 32.89
N PRO A 2 7.85 1.36 33.32
CA PRO A 2 7.96 -0.05 33.69
C PRO A 2 8.37 -0.88 32.47
N ALA A 3 9.18 -1.91 32.68
CA ALA A 3 9.60 -2.80 31.60
C ALA A 3 8.41 -3.66 31.11
N THR A 4 8.18 -3.68 29.79
CA THR A 4 7.22 -4.58 29.17
C THR A 4 7.87 -5.95 28.94
N PRO A 5 7.21 -7.07 29.29
CA PRO A 5 7.70 -8.40 28.95
C PRO A 5 7.98 -8.56 27.45
N THR A 6 9.11 -9.19 27.12
CA THR A 6 9.57 -9.40 25.73
C THR A 6 8.52 -10.09 24.87
N GLU A 7 7.79 -11.08 25.41
CA GLU A 7 6.75 -11.80 24.68
C GLU A 7 5.61 -10.88 24.22
N LEU A 8 5.20 -9.91 25.04
CA LEU A 8 4.19 -8.93 24.67
C LEU A 8 4.69 -7.98 23.58
N LEU A 9 5.97 -7.59 23.64
CA LEU A 9 6.59 -6.75 22.61
C LEU A 9 6.61 -7.49 21.26
N VAL A 10 7.06 -8.76 21.26
CA VAL A 10 7.14 -9.58 20.05
C VAL A 10 5.75 -9.81 19.46
N ALA A 11 4.77 -10.22 20.28
CA ALA A 11 3.41 -10.46 19.82
C ALA A 11 2.77 -9.20 19.21
N HIS A 12 3.00 -8.03 19.82
CA HIS A 12 2.50 -6.77 19.30
C HIS A 12 3.11 -6.41 17.95
N PHE A 13 4.44 -6.36 17.84
CA PHE A 13 5.10 -5.92 16.60
C PHE A 13 4.95 -6.94 15.47
N ALA A 14 4.96 -8.25 15.77
CA ALA A 14 4.68 -9.28 14.77
C ALA A 14 3.23 -9.18 14.27
N GLY A 15 2.26 -8.97 15.16
CA GLY A 15 0.85 -8.79 14.77
C GLY A 15 0.65 -7.53 13.91
N LYS A 16 1.36 -6.45 14.24
CA LYS A 16 1.36 -5.21 13.45
C LYS A 16 1.91 -5.45 12.03
N LEU A 17 3.13 -5.97 11.91
CA LEU A 17 3.78 -6.27 10.62
C LEU A 17 3.03 -7.33 9.78
N ALA A 18 2.18 -8.15 10.40
CA ALA A 18 1.34 -9.11 9.69
C ALA A 18 0.18 -8.45 8.91
N VAL A 19 -0.25 -7.25 9.29
CA VAL A 19 -1.43 -6.57 8.71
C VAL A 19 -1.09 -5.27 7.99
N GLU A 20 0.17 -4.83 8.03
CA GLU A 20 0.65 -3.65 7.32
C GLU A 20 1.94 -3.93 6.53
N THR A 21 2.24 -3.04 5.60
CA THR A 21 3.47 -3.03 4.78
C THR A 21 3.78 -1.57 4.43
N ASP A 22 5.04 -1.22 4.18
CA ASP A 22 5.40 0.12 3.73
C ASP A 22 5.53 0.20 2.20
N ALA A 23 5.78 1.40 1.68
CA ALA A 23 5.93 1.60 0.24
C ALA A 23 7.17 0.91 -0.35
N SER A 24 8.24 0.76 0.45
CA SER A 24 9.50 0.15 0.01
C SER A 24 9.35 -1.36 -0.18
N ASP A 25 8.73 -2.04 0.78
CA ASP A 25 8.38 -3.46 0.69
C ASP A 25 7.52 -3.74 -0.54
N VAL A 26 6.48 -2.93 -0.75
CA VAL A 26 5.58 -3.07 -1.90
C VAL A 26 6.33 -2.88 -3.21
N HIS A 27 7.20 -1.87 -3.30
CA HIS A 27 7.99 -1.65 -4.50
C HIS A 27 8.97 -2.80 -4.76
N ALA A 28 9.68 -3.27 -3.73
CA ALA A 28 10.58 -4.42 -3.83
C ALA A 28 9.84 -5.68 -4.27
N ASP A 29 8.63 -5.94 -3.75
CA ASP A 29 7.79 -7.05 -4.17
C ASP A 29 7.38 -6.92 -5.65
N GLN A 30 7.07 -5.71 -6.13
CA GLN A 30 6.82 -5.47 -7.56
C GLN A 30 8.06 -5.76 -8.43
N GLU A 31 9.24 -5.27 -8.04
CA GLU A 31 10.49 -5.48 -8.78
C GLU A 31 10.89 -6.95 -8.83
N ASN A 32 10.64 -7.69 -7.75
CA ASN A 32 10.91 -9.12 -7.65
C ASN A 32 9.80 -10.00 -8.28
N GLY A 33 8.74 -9.40 -8.82
CA GLY A 33 7.64 -10.12 -9.47
C GLY A 33 6.80 -10.97 -8.49
N VAL A 34 6.74 -10.57 -7.21
CA VAL A 34 5.86 -11.19 -6.22
C VAL A 34 4.41 -10.94 -6.63
N ALA A 35 3.58 -11.99 -6.62
CA ALA A 35 2.20 -11.90 -7.07
C ALA A 35 1.28 -11.38 -5.95
N PHE A 36 0.74 -10.19 -6.12
CA PHE A 36 -0.29 -9.60 -5.26
C PHE A 36 -1.14 -8.59 -6.06
N ALA A 37 -2.29 -8.20 -5.49
CA ALA A 37 -3.13 -7.15 -6.04
C ALA A 37 -2.91 -5.86 -5.23
N LEU A 38 -2.35 -4.83 -5.88
CA LEU A 38 -2.24 -3.49 -5.30
C LEU A 38 -3.52 -2.70 -5.60
N VAL A 39 -4.22 -2.24 -4.57
CA VAL A 39 -5.55 -1.64 -4.71
C VAL A 39 -5.54 -0.18 -4.29
N ASP A 40 -5.91 0.70 -5.23
CA ASP A 40 -6.17 2.11 -4.97
C ASP A 40 -7.60 2.30 -4.47
N ALA A 41 -7.72 2.63 -3.18
CA ALA A 41 -9.02 2.84 -2.54
C ALA A 41 -9.59 4.25 -2.72
N ARG A 42 -8.86 5.15 -3.41
CA ARG A 42 -9.27 6.56 -3.60
C ARG A 42 -10.35 6.67 -4.68
N GLY A 43 -11.05 7.81 -4.71
CA GLY A 43 -12.05 8.10 -5.74
C GLY A 43 -11.44 8.34 -7.12
N THR A 44 -12.27 8.32 -8.16
CA THR A 44 -11.84 8.45 -9.57
C THR A 44 -11.01 9.70 -9.84
N SER A 45 -11.38 10.86 -9.27
CA SER A 45 -10.58 12.08 -9.46
C SER A 45 -9.14 11.97 -8.97
N ALA A 46 -8.89 11.19 -7.90
CA ALA A 46 -7.54 10.93 -7.41
C ALA A 46 -6.80 9.92 -8.29
N TRP A 47 -7.51 8.90 -8.78
CA TRP A 47 -6.98 7.91 -9.71
C TRP A 47 -6.53 8.55 -11.03
N ASP A 48 -7.35 9.44 -11.58
CA ASP A 48 -7.07 10.17 -12.83
C ASP A 48 -5.90 11.15 -12.65
N GLN A 49 -5.77 11.74 -11.45
CA GLN A 49 -4.65 12.62 -11.11
C GLN A 49 -3.31 11.88 -11.10
N GLY A 50 -3.29 10.63 -10.63
CA GLY A 50 -2.11 9.79 -10.63
C GLY A 50 -2.22 8.65 -9.62
N ARG A 51 -1.63 7.51 -9.96
CA ARG A 51 -1.79 6.22 -9.28
C ARG A 51 -0.48 5.45 -9.24
N ILE A 52 -0.36 4.48 -8.35
CA ILE A 52 0.81 3.59 -8.34
C ILE A 52 0.76 2.72 -9.60
N ALA A 53 1.90 2.55 -10.28
CA ALA A 53 1.99 1.71 -11.46
C ALA A 53 1.55 0.27 -11.15
N GLY A 54 0.70 -0.31 -12.00
CA GLY A 54 0.15 -1.66 -11.81
C GLY A 54 -0.94 -1.79 -10.73
N ALA A 55 -1.41 -0.69 -10.13
CA ALA A 55 -2.53 -0.74 -9.21
C ALA A 55 -3.88 -1.04 -9.91
N VAL A 56 -4.86 -1.53 -9.15
CA VAL A 56 -6.25 -1.70 -9.56
C VAL A 56 -7.10 -0.63 -8.86
N HIS A 57 -7.92 0.10 -9.64
CA HIS A 57 -8.82 1.09 -9.07
C HIS A 57 -10.07 0.44 -8.48
N MET A 58 -10.23 0.56 -7.16
CA MET A 58 -11.40 0.05 -6.46
C MET A 58 -11.69 0.94 -5.25
N PRO A 59 -12.46 2.04 -5.44
CA PRO A 59 -12.88 2.89 -4.33
C PRO A 59 -13.49 2.08 -3.19
N THR A 60 -13.23 2.45 -1.94
CA THR A 60 -13.64 1.66 -0.76
C THR A 60 -15.11 1.21 -0.79
N ALA A 61 -16.01 2.07 -1.26
CA ALA A 61 -17.45 1.78 -1.32
C ALA A 61 -17.82 0.65 -2.30
N GLU A 62 -16.96 0.35 -3.27
CA GLU A 62 -17.22 -0.63 -4.33
C GLU A 62 -16.59 -2.00 -4.04
N ILE A 63 -15.70 -2.09 -3.05
CA ILE A 63 -14.93 -3.30 -2.73
C ILE A 63 -15.85 -4.49 -2.44
N ALA A 64 -16.87 -4.29 -1.60
CA ALA A 64 -17.81 -5.34 -1.20
C ALA A 64 -18.48 -6.03 -2.40
N GLU A 65 -18.72 -5.28 -3.47
CA GLU A 65 -19.36 -5.79 -4.68
C GLU A 65 -18.33 -6.32 -5.67
N ARG A 66 -17.25 -5.57 -5.93
CA ARG A 66 -16.33 -5.82 -7.05
C ARG A 66 -15.23 -6.83 -6.74
N ALA A 67 -14.72 -6.86 -5.50
CA ALA A 67 -13.51 -7.61 -5.17
C ALA A 67 -13.58 -9.08 -5.58
N THR A 68 -14.68 -9.77 -5.24
CA THR A 68 -14.84 -11.21 -5.53
C THR A 68 -14.97 -11.55 -7.02
N ARG A 69 -15.24 -10.56 -7.87
CA ARG A 69 -15.33 -10.73 -9.33
C ARG A 69 -14.04 -10.41 -10.05
N GLU A 70 -13.24 -9.50 -9.49
CA GLU A 70 -12.07 -8.94 -10.17
C GLU A 70 -10.73 -9.46 -9.61
N ILE A 71 -10.70 -9.85 -8.33
CA ILE A 71 -9.48 -10.32 -7.67
C ILE A 71 -9.68 -11.75 -7.17
N PRO A 72 -8.91 -12.74 -7.65
CA PRO A 72 -8.98 -14.11 -7.14
C PRO A 72 -8.70 -14.16 -5.63
N ARG A 73 -9.49 -14.93 -4.88
CA ARG A 73 -9.39 -15.01 -3.40
C ARG A 73 -8.05 -15.50 -2.86
N ASN A 74 -7.27 -16.22 -3.68
CA ASN A 74 -5.95 -16.73 -3.32
C ASN A 74 -4.82 -15.73 -3.59
N VAL A 75 -5.12 -14.55 -4.16
CA VAL A 75 -4.14 -13.49 -4.40
C VAL A 75 -4.12 -12.56 -3.18
N PRO A 76 -2.96 -12.34 -2.53
CA PRO A 76 -2.83 -11.35 -1.47
C PRO A 76 -3.16 -9.95 -1.97
N VAL A 77 -3.75 -9.12 -1.11
CA VAL A 77 -4.14 -7.75 -1.43
C VAL A 77 -3.32 -6.76 -0.61
N VAL A 78 -2.88 -5.68 -1.24
CA VAL A 78 -2.32 -4.51 -0.57
C VAL A 78 -3.19 -3.32 -0.90
N THR A 79 -3.76 -2.65 0.10
CA THR A 79 -4.57 -1.44 -0.14
C THR A 79 -3.77 -0.18 0.13
N TYR A 80 -4.06 0.92 -0.58
CA TYR A 80 -3.53 2.24 -0.24
C TYR A 80 -4.57 3.36 -0.40
N CYS A 81 -4.32 4.47 0.30
CA CYS A 81 -5.04 5.74 0.14
C CYS A 81 -4.01 6.88 -0.10
N TRP A 82 -4.38 8.13 0.15
CA TRP A 82 -3.54 9.30 -0.01
C TRP A 82 -2.27 9.26 0.83
N GLY A 83 -2.38 9.00 2.14
CA GLY A 83 -1.24 9.03 3.04
C GLY A 83 -1.65 8.87 4.50
N PRO A 84 -0.76 9.17 5.46
CA PRO A 84 -1.00 8.93 6.89
C PRO A 84 -2.24 9.62 7.46
N GLY A 85 -2.70 10.71 6.83
CA GLY A 85 -3.93 11.40 7.21
C GLY A 85 -5.23 10.78 6.69
N CYS A 86 -5.17 9.66 5.97
CA CYS A 86 -6.34 9.01 5.36
C CYS A 86 -6.62 7.62 5.95
N ASN A 87 -7.84 7.39 6.46
CA ASN A 87 -8.32 6.08 6.90
C ASN A 87 -8.85 5.18 5.77
N GLY A 88 -8.72 5.60 4.51
CA GLY A 88 -9.27 4.90 3.35
C GLY A 88 -8.60 3.54 3.13
N SER A 89 -7.29 3.44 3.38
CA SER A 89 -6.56 2.17 3.27
C SER A 89 -7.05 1.16 4.31
N THR A 90 -7.09 1.56 5.58
CA THR A 90 -7.59 0.71 6.67
C THR A 90 -9.04 0.26 6.44
N ARG A 91 -9.92 1.15 5.96
CA ARG A 91 -11.30 0.81 5.63
C ARG A 91 -11.38 -0.18 4.46
N ALA A 92 -10.55 -0.01 3.43
CA ALA A 92 -10.47 -0.94 2.31
C ALA A 92 -9.96 -2.32 2.75
N ALA A 93 -8.88 -2.36 3.54
CA ALA A 93 -8.34 -3.59 4.10
C ALA A 93 -9.39 -4.33 4.94
N LEU A 94 -10.18 -3.61 5.75
CA LEU A 94 -11.28 -4.21 6.50
C LEU A 94 -12.33 -4.88 5.60
N GLU A 95 -12.73 -4.26 4.49
CA GLU A 95 -13.70 -4.85 3.55
C GLU A 95 -13.13 -6.10 2.86
N PHE A 96 -11.87 -6.07 2.42
CA PHE A 96 -11.20 -7.28 1.89
C PHE A 96 -11.10 -8.39 2.94
N ALA A 97 -10.76 -8.07 4.18
CA ALA A 97 -10.67 -9.03 5.27
C ALA A 97 -12.04 -9.69 5.56
N LYS A 98 -13.13 -8.91 5.59
CA LYS A 98 -14.51 -9.45 5.73
C LYS A 98 -14.88 -10.42 4.61
N LEU A 99 -14.36 -10.20 3.41
CA LEU A 99 -14.55 -11.08 2.26
C LEU A 99 -13.64 -12.32 2.30
N GLY A 100 -12.69 -12.40 3.24
CA GLY A 100 -11.79 -13.55 3.44
C GLY A 100 -10.49 -13.48 2.64
N TYR A 101 -10.08 -12.31 2.17
CA TYR A 101 -8.77 -12.11 1.55
C TYR A 101 -7.67 -12.02 2.60
N GLN A 102 -6.47 -12.48 2.23
CA GLN A 102 -5.24 -12.04 2.90
C GLN A 102 -4.96 -10.61 2.45
N VAL A 103 -4.90 -9.67 3.39
CA VAL A 103 -4.79 -8.25 3.06
C VAL A 103 -3.88 -7.52 4.04
N LYS A 104 -3.09 -6.60 3.49
CA LYS A 104 -2.31 -5.61 4.25
C LYS A 104 -2.70 -4.21 3.83
N GLU A 105 -2.64 -3.25 4.76
CA GLU A 105 -2.66 -1.84 4.39
C GLU A 105 -1.23 -1.32 4.15
N MET A 106 -1.04 -0.54 3.08
CA MET A 106 0.21 0.15 2.81
C MET A 106 0.25 1.47 3.59
N ILE A 107 1.11 1.55 4.61
CA ILE A 107 1.32 2.77 5.39
C ILE A 107 2.04 3.83 4.54
N GLY A 108 1.81 5.11 4.84
CA GLY A 108 2.35 6.22 4.06
C GLY A 108 1.60 6.51 2.75
N GLY A 109 0.88 5.53 2.19
CA GLY A 109 0.00 5.70 1.03
C GLY A 109 0.70 6.23 -0.23
N PHE A 110 -0.08 6.82 -1.14
CA PHE A 110 0.42 7.41 -2.38
C PHE A 110 1.41 8.57 -2.14
N GLU A 111 1.25 9.31 -1.05
CA GLU A 111 2.12 10.42 -0.66
C GLU A 111 3.57 9.96 -0.48
N TYR A 112 3.79 8.93 0.33
CA TYR A 112 5.14 8.43 0.61
C TYR A 112 5.69 7.66 -0.59
N TRP A 113 4.85 6.92 -1.31
CA TRP A 113 5.24 6.31 -2.59
C TRP A 113 5.83 7.34 -3.57
N ALA A 114 5.12 8.46 -3.78
CA ALA A 114 5.58 9.50 -4.69
C ALA A 114 6.84 10.22 -4.19
N ARG A 115 7.00 10.38 -2.87
CA ARG A 115 8.19 10.99 -2.26
C ARG A 115 9.43 10.10 -2.36
N GLU A 116 9.25 8.79 -2.32
CA GLU A 116 10.33 7.82 -2.57
C GLU A 116 10.76 7.77 -4.05
N GLY A 117 10.05 8.49 -4.92
CA GLY A 117 10.34 8.53 -6.37
C GLY A 117 9.94 7.25 -7.10
N PHE A 118 9.15 6.38 -6.45
CA PHE A 118 8.69 5.14 -7.06
C PHE A 118 7.74 5.39 -8.24
N PRO A 119 7.60 4.42 -9.16
CA PRO A 119 6.87 4.65 -10.40
C PRO A 119 5.39 4.98 -10.18
N VAL A 120 4.92 6.05 -10.82
CA VAL A 120 3.50 6.43 -10.84
C VAL A 120 2.98 6.44 -12.27
N GLU A 121 1.70 6.21 -12.44
CA GLU A 121 1.01 6.33 -13.72
C GLU A 121 0.04 7.51 -13.69
N THR A 122 -0.08 8.17 -14.82
CA THR A 122 -1.15 9.12 -15.12
C THR A 122 -1.81 8.71 -16.44
N ASP A 123 -2.87 9.40 -16.85
CA ASP A 123 -3.47 9.15 -18.17
C ASP A 123 -2.53 9.52 -19.34
N ARG A 124 -1.38 10.13 -19.06
CA ARG A 124 -0.34 10.45 -20.04
C ARG A 124 0.78 9.40 -20.10
N GLY A 125 0.75 8.39 -19.23
CA GLY A 125 1.74 7.33 -19.12
C GLY A 125 2.43 7.28 -17.76
N GLN A 126 3.49 6.48 -17.69
CA GLN A 126 4.27 6.31 -16.47
C GLN A 126 5.23 7.50 -16.27
N GLU A 127 5.29 8.02 -15.05
CA GLU A 127 6.19 9.08 -14.65
C GLU A 127 7.09 8.58 -13.51
N LEU A 128 8.39 8.82 -13.64
CA LEU A 128 9.36 8.65 -12.56
C LEU A 128 9.64 10.03 -11.97
N ARG A 129 9.39 10.19 -10.67
CA ARG A 129 9.62 11.45 -9.97
C ARG A 129 10.96 11.42 -9.27
N ALA A 130 11.58 12.59 -9.15
CA ALA A 130 12.74 12.73 -8.28
C ALA A 130 12.34 12.45 -6.82
N LYS A 131 13.20 11.74 -6.10
CA LYS A 131 13.06 11.50 -4.67
C LYS A 131 12.98 12.83 -3.91
N ASP A 132 12.12 12.90 -2.90
CA ASP A 132 12.13 14.01 -1.95
C ASP A 132 13.35 13.86 -1.01
N PRO A 133 14.30 14.80 -1.05
CA PRO A 133 15.56 14.69 -0.30
C PRO A 133 15.39 14.70 1.22
N LEU A 134 14.22 15.09 1.73
CA LEU A 134 13.93 15.09 3.17
C LEU A 134 13.34 13.77 3.68
N THR A 135 12.87 12.91 2.77
CA THR A 135 12.14 11.70 3.16
C THR A 135 12.68 10.43 2.53
N ALA A 136 13.62 10.51 1.58
CA ALA A 136 14.23 9.38 0.92
C ALA A 136 15.73 9.59 0.67
N PRO A 137 16.59 8.57 0.88
CA PRO A 137 18.01 8.68 0.55
C PRO A 137 18.22 8.88 -0.97
N LEU A 138 18.98 9.91 -1.34
CA LEU A 138 19.22 10.26 -2.74
C LEU A 138 20.17 9.28 -3.45
N ASP A 139 21.13 8.74 -2.71
CA ASP A 139 22.22 7.92 -3.26
C ASP A 139 21.97 6.41 -3.14
N ALA A 140 20.89 5.99 -2.45
CA ALA A 140 20.55 4.59 -2.27
C ALA A 140 19.53 4.11 -3.33
N ALA A 141 19.74 2.90 -3.85
CA ALA A 141 18.82 2.26 -4.80
C ALA A 141 17.50 1.84 -4.13
N THR A 142 17.48 1.67 -2.81
CA THR A 142 16.33 1.26 -1.99
C THR A 142 16.22 2.13 -0.73
N CYS A 143 15.12 2.01 0.02
CA CYS A 143 15.03 2.59 1.36
C CYS A 143 16.12 1.95 2.26
N ASP A 144 16.77 2.74 3.12
CA ASP A 144 17.91 2.34 3.98
C ASP A 144 17.43 1.91 5.38
N CYS A 145 16.40 1.07 5.44
CA CYS A 145 15.80 0.59 6.70
C CYS A 145 15.28 -0.84 6.60
#